data_AF-X0U5J8-F1
#
_entry.id   AF-X0U5J8-F1
#
_cell.length_a   1.000
_cell.length_b   1.000
_cell.length_c   1.000
_cell.angle_alpha   90.00
_cell.angle_beta   90.00
_cell.angle_gamma   90.00
#
_symmetry.space_group_name_H-M   'P 1'
#
loop_
_entity.id
_entity.type
_entity.pdbx_description
1 polymer ?
#
loop_
_entity_poly.entity_id
_entity_poly.type
_entity_poly.pdbx_seq_one_letter_code
_entity_poly.pdbx_strand_id
1 'polypeptide(L)'
;GNPDFRVWDGGQNIVGYIEAKEPFVENLDYIENSEQLKRYKGTFPNLILTNFFEFRLYRNGGLIDKVLLARPFIVHELKTIPPVENKDSFLNLLDKFFSFSFPKAYSAESLAKELAKRTRFLKEQVILEELKGGEGKASILGFYEAFQKYLIAGLTHDDFADLYAQTITYGLFAARTRCENGFNRKLAYDYIPRTIGILRDIFSFISLGELPEQMQWIVDDISQVLAVANVNEILSQFYHGEKGRDPVYYFYETFLAEYDPQERE
;
A
#
# COMPACT_ATOMS: atom_id res chain seq x y z
N GLY A 1 -8.44 3.59 6.77
CA GLY A 1 -8.52 4.70 5.79
C GLY A 1 -7.16 5.03 5.23
N ASN A 2 -7.09 5.47 3.97
CA ASN A 2 -5.87 5.90 3.27
C ASN A 2 -5.39 7.30 3.68
N PRO A 3 -4.14 7.67 3.37
CA PRO A 3 -3.70 9.07 3.42
C PRO A 3 -4.56 9.98 2.54
N ASP A 4 -4.62 11.27 2.85
CA ASP A 4 -5.44 12.25 2.10
C ASP A 4 -5.02 12.40 0.63
N PHE A 5 -3.72 12.33 0.33
CA PHE A 5 -3.21 12.41 -1.02
C PHE A 5 -2.25 11.26 -1.34
N ARG A 6 -2.33 10.81 -2.60
CA ARG A 6 -1.34 9.97 -3.27
C ARG A 6 -0.74 10.75 -4.42
N VAL A 7 0.58 10.77 -4.50
CA VAL A 7 1.36 11.48 -5.53
C VAL A 7 2.07 10.47 -6.41
N TRP A 8 2.04 10.68 -7.73
CA TRP A 8 2.73 9.87 -8.72
C TRP A 8 3.44 10.75 -9.76
N ASP A 9 4.37 10.17 -10.50
CA ASP A 9 5.26 10.86 -11.46
C ASP A 9 4.61 11.23 -12.80
N GLY A 10 3.29 11.14 -12.91
CA GLY A 10 2.54 11.25 -14.17
C GLY A 10 2.57 10.00 -15.06
N GLY A 11 3.40 9.00 -14.73
CA GLY A 11 3.36 7.66 -15.27
C GLY A 11 2.58 6.71 -14.35
N GLN A 12 3.18 5.56 -14.03
CA GLN A 12 2.61 4.58 -13.11
C GLN A 12 3.28 4.60 -11.73
N ASN A 13 4.39 5.34 -11.56
CA ASN A 13 5.18 5.23 -10.34
C ASN A 13 4.66 6.14 -9.23
N ILE A 14 4.29 5.53 -8.11
CA ILE A 14 3.94 6.25 -6.89
C ILE A 14 5.20 6.87 -6.30
N VAL A 15 5.14 8.18 -6.11
CA VAL A 15 6.21 8.98 -5.49
C VAL A 15 6.03 9.01 -3.98
N GLY A 16 4.81 9.16 -3.48
CA GLY A 16 4.57 9.19 -2.05
C GLY A 16 3.17 9.61 -1.67
N TYR A 17 2.99 9.85 -0.38
CA TYR A 17 1.69 10.13 0.23
C TYR A 17 1.76 11.39 1.06
N ILE A 18 0.63 12.05 1.22
CA ILE A 18 0.51 13.23 2.07
C ILE A 18 -0.71 13.05 2.94
N GLU A 19 -0.51 13.16 4.25
CA GLU A 19 -1.56 13.30 5.24
C GLU A 19 -1.66 14.79 5.61
N ALA A 20 -2.82 15.39 5.36
CA ALA A 20 -3.08 16.80 5.55
C ALA A 20 -4.15 17.00 6.64
N LYS A 21 -3.71 17.55 7.77
CA LYS A 21 -4.62 17.98 8.83
C LYS A 21 -5.15 19.38 8.54
N GLU A 22 -6.28 19.68 9.16
CA GLU A 22 -6.90 20.99 9.03
C GLU A 22 -5.93 22.10 9.50
N PRO A 23 -5.93 23.29 8.87
CA PRO A 23 -4.97 24.34 9.18
C PRO A 23 -4.95 24.81 10.65
N PHE A 24 -6.04 24.60 11.39
CA PHE A 24 -6.15 24.94 12.81
C PHE A 24 -5.61 23.85 13.76
N VAL A 25 -5.17 22.70 13.25
CA VAL A 25 -4.46 21.71 14.05
C VAL A 25 -3.04 22.20 14.28
N GLU A 26 -2.81 22.87 15.40
CA GLU A 26 -1.51 23.52 15.66
C GLU A 26 -0.40 22.53 16.03
N ASN A 27 -0.74 21.46 16.76
CA ASN A 27 0.26 20.54 17.28
C ASN A 27 0.32 19.23 16.48
N LEU A 28 1.21 19.20 15.48
CA LEU A 28 1.51 18.00 14.71
C LEU A 28 2.24 16.91 15.51
N ASP A 29 2.83 17.21 16.69
CA ASP A 29 3.48 16.18 17.53
C ASP A 29 2.45 15.19 18.07
N TYR A 30 1.25 15.66 18.42
CA TYR A 30 0.17 14.77 18.85
C TYR A 30 -0.29 13.86 17.70
N ILE A 31 -0.48 14.45 16.53
CA ILE A 31 -0.86 13.71 15.32
C ILE A 31 0.21 12.70 14.92
N GLU A 32 1.49 13.04 15.09
CA GLU A 32 2.61 12.16 14.79
C GLU A 32 2.58 10.86 15.60
N ASN A 33 2.07 10.95 16.84
CA ASN A 33 1.95 9.83 17.75
C ASN A 33 0.61 9.10 17.67
N SER A 34 -0.30 9.54 16.79
CA SER A 34 -1.57 8.86 16.56
C SER A 34 -1.36 7.47 15.94
N GLU A 35 -2.27 6.54 16.25
CA GLU A 35 -2.24 5.20 15.66
C GLU A 35 -2.36 5.24 14.13
N GLN A 36 -3.14 6.20 13.58
CA GLN A 36 -3.24 6.41 12.15
C GLN A 36 -1.88 6.72 11.52
N LEU A 37 -1.15 7.72 12.04
CA LEU A 37 0.12 8.11 11.44
C LEU A 37 1.24 7.09 11.67
N LYS A 38 1.26 6.41 12.83
CA LYS A 38 2.18 5.29 13.04
C LYS A 38 2.01 4.21 11.97
N ARG A 39 0.76 3.85 11.64
CA ARG A 39 0.48 2.91 10.55
C ARG A 39 0.95 3.43 9.20
N TYR A 40 0.70 4.70 8.86
CA TYR A 40 1.15 5.27 7.59
C TYR A 40 2.68 5.31 7.49
N LYS A 41 3.37 5.71 8.56
CA LYS A 41 4.85 5.69 8.65
C LYS A 41 5.42 4.27 8.52
N GLY A 42 4.71 3.26 9.00
CA GLY A 42 5.11 1.85 8.86
C GLY A 42 4.83 1.25 7.48
N THR A 43 3.82 1.75 6.77
CA THR A 43 3.35 1.19 5.48
C THR A 43 3.97 1.90 4.29
N PHE A 44 3.99 3.24 4.31
CA PHE A 44 4.36 4.06 3.16
C PHE A 44 5.79 4.60 3.31
N PRO A 45 6.69 4.31 2.36
CA PRO A 45 8.11 4.65 2.50
C PRO A 45 8.41 6.14 2.28
N ASN A 46 7.47 6.90 1.70
CA ASN A 46 7.58 8.34 1.48
C ASN A 46 6.28 9.02 1.90
N LEU A 47 6.29 9.75 3.02
CA LEU A 47 5.09 10.34 3.59
C LEU A 47 5.37 11.78 4.04
N ILE A 48 4.49 12.70 3.69
CA ILE A 48 4.44 14.03 4.30
C ILE A 48 3.28 14.07 5.30
N LEU A 49 3.52 14.61 6.49
CA LEU A 49 2.46 15.12 7.37
C LEU A 49 2.46 16.64 7.30
N THR A 50 1.29 17.25 7.14
CA THR A 50 1.18 18.71 7.14
C THR A 50 -0.13 19.21 7.73
N ASN A 51 -0.12 20.45 8.24
CA ASN A 51 -1.32 21.25 8.51
C ASN A 51 -1.33 22.52 7.63
N PHE A 52 -0.70 22.45 6.45
CA PHE A 52 -0.47 23.55 5.51
C PHE A 52 0.51 24.65 5.97
N PHE A 53 0.91 24.65 7.23
CA PHE A 53 1.92 25.57 7.78
C PHE A 53 3.24 24.87 8.09
N GLU A 54 3.16 23.69 8.68
CA GLU A 54 4.29 22.83 8.99
C GLU A 54 4.27 21.60 8.08
N PHE A 55 5.42 21.20 7.57
CA PHE A 55 5.61 20.03 6.72
C PHE A 55 6.68 19.14 7.34
N ARG A 56 6.34 17.87 7.57
CA ARG A 56 7.26 16.84 8.07
C ARG A 56 7.39 15.74 7.03
N LEU A 57 8.60 15.51 6.53
CA LEU A 57 8.90 14.48 5.57
C LEU A 57 9.47 13.24 6.27
N TYR A 58 8.81 12.10 6.08
CA TYR A 58 9.23 10.81 6.58
C TYR A 58 9.70 9.90 5.45
N ARG A 59 10.80 9.19 5.71
CA ARG A 59 11.37 8.14 4.86
C ARG A 59 11.43 6.85 5.65
N ASN A 60 10.73 5.81 5.18
CA ASN A 60 10.69 4.50 5.86
C ASN A 60 10.40 4.63 7.37
N GLY A 61 9.46 5.50 7.73
CA GLY A 61 9.06 5.80 9.10
C GLY A 61 9.95 6.76 9.89
N GLY A 62 11.18 7.05 9.43
CA GLY A 62 12.08 8.02 10.04
C GLY A 62 11.83 9.45 9.54
N LEU A 63 11.82 10.44 10.43
CA LEU A 63 11.74 11.86 10.06
C LEU A 63 13.08 12.29 9.41
N ILE A 64 13.03 12.80 8.18
CA ILE A 64 14.23 13.21 7.43
C ILE A 64 14.29 14.71 7.15
N ASP A 65 13.15 15.41 7.20
CA ASP A 65 13.10 16.86 7.06
C ASP A 65 11.84 17.43 7.73
N LYS A 66 11.94 18.68 8.20
CA LYS A 66 10.83 19.40 8.83
C LYS A 66 10.97 20.89 8.56
N VAL A 67 9.90 21.51 8.05
CA VAL A 67 9.87 22.94 7.71
C VAL A 67 8.58 23.58 8.21
N LEU A 68 8.70 24.72 8.88
CA LEU A 68 7.59 25.62 9.18
C LEU A 68 7.56 26.73 8.12
N LEU A 69 6.63 26.67 7.17
CA LEU A 69 6.54 27.59 6.05
C LEU A 69 6.01 28.97 6.47
N ALA A 70 5.07 28.99 7.42
CA ALA A 70 4.42 30.18 7.94
C ALA A 70 3.91 29.90 9.38
N ARG A 71 3.75 30.94 10.19
CA ARG A 71 3.23 30.80 11.56
C ARG A 71 1.71 30.77 11.60
N PRO A 72 1.09 29.70 12.14
CA PRO A 72 -0.37 29.57 12.18
C PRO A 72 -1.10 30.74 12.87
N PHE A 73 -0.55 31.28 13.97
CA PHE A 73 -1.20 32.35 14.74
C PHE A 73 -1.51 33.62 13.91
N ILE A 74 -0.74 33.88 12.84
CA ILE A 74 -0.97 35.06 12.00
C ILE A 74 -2.30 34.94 11.23
N VAL A 75 -2.64 33.72 10.80
CA VAL A 75 -3.95 33.45 10.19
C VAL A 75 -5.03 33.35 11.26
N HIS A 76 -4.77 32.60 12.33
CA HIS A 76 -5.80 32.24 13.31
C HIS A 76 -6.22 33.41 14.20
N GLU A 77 -5.26 34.20 14.67
CA GLU A 77 -5.51 35.32 15.59
C GLU A 77 -5.54 36.65 14.85
N LEU A 78 -4.53 36.92 14.02
CA LEU A 78 -4.41 38.21 13.33
C LEU A 78 -5.27 38.30 12.07
N LYS A 79 -5.79 37.17 11.56
CA LYS A 79 -6.66 37.09 10.37
C LYS A 79 -6.06 37.78 9.14
N THR A 80 -4.73 37.68 8.98
CA THR A 80 -3.99 38.23 7.85
C THR A 80 -3.21 37.15 7.12
N ILE A 81 -2.71 37.48 5.93
CA ILE A 81 -1.87 36.56 5.15
C ILE A 81 -0.50 36.46 5.85
N PRO A 82 -0.05 35.25 6.23
CA PRO A 82 1.23 35.09 6.89
C PRO A 82 2.37 35.28 5.89
N PRO A 83 3.47 35.94 6.30
CA PRO A 83 4.66 35.97 5.48
C PRO A 83 5.24 34.56 5.36
N VAL A 84 5.80 34.25 4.19
CA VAL A 84 6.56 33.01 3.99
C VAL A 84 7.92 33.14 4.67
N GLU A 85 8.22 32.27 5.63
CA GLU A 85 9.46 32.35 6.43
C GLU A 85 10.58 31.45 5.88
N ASN A 86 10.27 30.22 5.45
CA ASN A 86 11.26 29.19 5.12
C ASN A 86 11.10 28.65 3.69
N LYS A 87 10.96 29.55 2.71
CA LYS A 87 10.67 29.19 1.31
C LYS A 87 11.68 28.20 0.74
N ASP A 88 12.98 28.48 0.83
CA ASP A 88 14.00 27.66 0.19
C ASP A 88 14.10 26.27 0.86
N SER A 89 13.98 26.21 2.18
CA SER A 89 13.91 24.93 2.92
C SER A 89 12.69 24.11 2.52
N PHE A 90 11.54 24.75 2.33
CA PHE A 90 10.32 24.07 1.87
C PHE A 90 10.47 23.50 0.46
N LEU A 91 11.06 24.27 -0.47
CA LEU A 91 11.35 23.78 -1.82
C LEU A 91 12.33 22.59 -1.77
N ASN A 92 13.37 22.66 -0.95
CA ASN A 92 14.29 21.52 -0.76
C ASN A 92 13.60 20.28 -0.18
N LEU A 93 12.65 20.46 0.75
CA LEU A 93 11.85 19.35 1.30
C LEU A 93 10.99 18.71 0.19
N LEU A 94 10.34 19.53 -0.63
CA LEU A 94 9.55 19.05 -1.78
C LEU A 94 10.44 18.33 -2.80
N ASP A 95 11.62 18.85 -3.10
CA ASP A 95 12.58 18.19 -3.99
C ASP A 95 12.96 16.80 -3.46
N LYS A 96 13.26 16.67 -2.15
CA LYS A 96 13.52 15.36 -1.51
C LYS A 96 12.32 14.42 -1.57
N PHE A 97 11.09 14.95 -1.49
CA PHE A 97 9.87 14.16 -1.60
C PHE A 97 9.65 13.68 -3.03
N PHE A 98 9.74 14.57 -4.02
CA PHE A 98 9.48 14.28 -5.42
C PHE A 98 10.61 13.48 -6.09
N SER A 99 11.85 13.57 -5.60
CA SER A 99 12.97 12.78 -6.09
C SER A 99 12.96 11.32 -5.60
N PHE A 100 11.98 10.92 -4.78
CA PHE A 100 11.91 9.54 -4.31
C PHE A 100 11.47 8.59 -5.42
N SER A 101 12.15 7.45 -5.46
CA SER A 101 11.71 6.27 -6.18
C SER A 101 11.91 5.06 -5.29
N PHE A 102 11.07 4.04 -5.47
CA PHE A 102 11.31 2.75 -4.83
C PHE A 102 12.69 2.16 -5.20
N PRO A 103 13.34 1.43 -4.29
CA PRO A 103 14.58 0.74 -4.62
C PRO A 103 14.35 -0.22 -5.79
N LYS A 104 15.15 -0.12 -6.85
CA LYS A 104 15.07 -1.09 -7.97
C LYS A 104 15.63 -2.46 -7.58
N ALA A 105 16.59 -2.48 -6.66
CA ALA A 105 17.21 -3.69 -6.14
C ALA A 105 16.51 -4.14 -4.86
N TYR A 106 15.45 -4.92 -5.02
CA TYR A 106 14.85 -5.66 -3.91
C TYR A 106 15.56 -7.01 -3.76
N SER A 107 15.93 -7.37 -2.53
CA SER A 107 16.09 -8.78 -2.16
C SER A 107 14.71 -9.41 -1.97
N ALA A 108 14.63 -10.75 -2.02
CA ALA A 108 13.39 -11.46 -1.73
C ALA A 108 12.78 -11.07 -0.37
N GLU A 109 13.61 -11.00 0.67
CA GLU A 109 13.19 -10.64 2.03
C GLU A 109 12.65 -9.21 2.10
N SER A 110 13.34 -8.26 1.46
CA SER A 110 12.91 -6.86 1.44
C SER A 110 11.62 -6.67 0.64
N LEU A 111 11.44 -7.41 -0.45
CA LEU A 111 10.20 -7.41 -1.23
C LEU A 111 9.05 -8.02 -0.41
N ALA A 112 9.28 -9.18 0.21
CA ALA A 112 8.32 -9.85 1.08
C ALA A 112 7.84 -8.92 2.21
N LYS A 113 8.77 -8.22 2.88
CA LYS A 113 8.46 -7.21 3.90
C LYS A 113 7.58 -6.07 3.37
N GLU A 114 7.91 -5.52 2.21
CA GLU A 114 7.15 -4.41 1.62
C GLU A 114 5.75 -4.84 1.15
N LEU A 115 5.62 -6.06 0.60
CA LEU A 115 4.32 -6.63 0.27
C LEU A 115 3.51 -6.89 1.55
N ALA A 116 4.08 -7.53 2.56
CA ALA A 116 3.42 -7.86 3.82
C ALA A 116 2.82 -6.64 4.52
N LYS A 117 3.53 -5.50 4.55
CA LYS A 117 2.99 -4.24 5.08
C LYS A 117 1.72 -3.79 4.36
N ARG A 118 1.74 -3.83 3.02
CA ARG A 118 0.61 -3.38 2.18
C ARG A 118 -0.55 -4.36 2.21
N THR A 119 -0.27 -5.66 2.29
CA THR A 119 -1.30 -6.68 2.46
C THR A 119 -2.00 -6.53 3.80
N ARG A 120 -1.25 -6.29 4.90
CA ARG A 120 -1.86 -6.01 6.21
C ARG A 120 -2.73 -4.76 6.17
N PHE A 121 -2.24 -3.71 5.51
CA PHE A 121 -3.03 -2.50 5.29
C PHE A 121 -4.33 -2.78 4.49
N LEU A 122 -4.24 -3.56 3.41
CA LEU A 122 -5.39 -3.97 2.60
C LEU A 122 -6.40 -4.78 3.44
N LYS A 123 -5.95 -5.74 4.25
CA LYS A 123 -6.81 -6.49 5.18
C LYS A 123 -7.50 -5.55 6.16
N GLU A 124 -6.71 -4.86 6.97
CA GLU A 124 -7.20 -4.18 8.18
C GLU A 124 -7.91 -2.87 7.89
N GLN A 125 -7.37 -2.08 6.96
CA GLN A 125 -7.77 -0.68 6.76
C GLN A 125 -8.70 -0.48 5.56
N VAL A 126 -8.84 -1.52 4.73
CA VAL A 126 -9.71 -1.53 3.57
C VAL A 126 -10.74 -2.64 3.72
N ILE A 127 -10.40 -3.92 3.53
CA ILE A 127 -11.40 -4.99 3.44
C ILE A 127 -12.27 -5.10 4.70
N LEU A 128 -11.67 -5.09 5.89
CA LEU A 128 -12.45 -5.14 7.14
C LEU A 128 -13.35 -3.91 7.34
N GLU A 129 -12.89 -2.72 6.95
CA GLU A 129 -13.70 -1.51 7.03
C GLU A 129 -14.84 -1.51 6.00
N GLU A 130 -14.60 -2.08 4.81
CA GLU A 130 -15.62 -2.29 3.79
C GLU A 130 -16.71 -3.27 4.27
N LEU A 131 -16.32 -4.33 5.00
CA LEU A 131 -17.25 -5.31 5.58
C LEU A 131 -18.02 -4.79 6.80
N LYS A 132 -17.48 -3.81 7.53
CA LYS A 132 -18.18 -3.15 8.65
C LYS A 132 -19.22 -2.13 8.18
N GLY A 133 -19.01 -1.51 7.02
CA GLY A 133 -19.90 -0.50 6.46
C GLY A 133 -21.16 -1.09 5.85
N GLY A 134 -22.31 -0.92 6.51
CA GLY A 134 -23.61 -1.32 5.97
C GLY A 134 -24.03 -0.56 4.69
N GLU A 135 -24.84 -1.24 3.86
CA GLU A 135 -25.59 -0.80 2.66
C GLU A 135 -24.82 -0.17 1.48
N GLY A 136 -23.51 0.08 1.58
CA GLY A 136 -22.76 0.79 0.52
C GLY A 136 -21.87 -0.04 -0.42
N LYS A 137 -21.55 -1.31 -0.13
CA LYS A 137 -20.40 -2.01 -0.76
C LYS A 137 -20.70 -3.46 -1.14
N ALA A 138 -21.65 -3.63 -2.06
CA ALA A 138 -22.21 -4.94 -2.46
C ALA A 138 -21.16 -5.97 -2.96
N SER A 139 -20.05 -5.53 -3.57
CA SER A 139 -19.12 -6.44 -4.25
C SER A 139 -18.27 -7.28 -3.28
N ILE A 140 -17.63 -6.65 -2.28
CA ILE A 140 -16.77 -7.38 -1.32
C ILE A 140 -17.64 -8.26 -0.40
N LEU A 141 -18.79 -7.74 0.04
CA LEU A 141 -19.76 -8.52 0.81
C LEU A 141 -20.26 -9.72 -0.01
N GLY A 142 -20.55 -9.54 -1.30
CA GLY A 142 -20.94 -10.64 -2.18
C GLY A 142 -19.85 -11.71 -2.33
N PHE A 143 -18.56 -11.33 -2.40
CA PHE A 143 -17.47 -12.31 -2.34
C PHE A 143 -17.44 -13.03 -1.00
N TYR A 144 -17.58 -12.33 0.13
CA TYR A 144 -17.63 -12.95 1.44
C TYR A 144 -18.76 -13.99 1.54
N GLU A 145 -19.99 -13.61 1.18
CA GLU A 145 -21.15 -14.50 1.20
C GLU A 145 -20.97 -15.71 0.28
N ALA A 146 -20.38 -15.52 -0.91
CA ALA A 146 -20.08 -16.61 -1.83
C ALA A 146 -19.03 -17.57 -1.25
N PHE A 147 -17.94 -17.06 -0.68
CA PHE A 147 -16.92 -17.87 -0.02
C PHE A 147 -17.52 -18.68 1.13
N GLN A 148 -18.30 -18.02 1.98
CA GLN A 148 -18.92 -18.68 3.14
C GLN A 148 -19.91 -19.78 2.71
N LYS A 149 -20.67 -19.54 1.65
CA LYS A 149 -21.70 -20.46 1.16
C LYS A 149 -21.14 -21.64 0.36
N TYR A 150 -20.13 -21.40 -0.47
CA TYR A 150 -19.68 -22.38 -1.46
C TYR A 150 -18.32 -23.01 -1.15
N LEU A 151 -17.51 -22.41 -0.28
CA LEU A 151 -16.15 -22.87 -0.01
C LEU A 151 -15.89 -23.21 1.45
N ILE A 152 -16.14 -22.27 2.37
CA ILE A 152 -15.72 -22.38 3.78
C ILE A 152 -16.89 -22.04 4.68
N ALA A 153 -17.61 -23.06 5.15
CA ALA A 153 -18.69 -22.88 6.11
C ALA A 153 -18.14 -22.31 7.42
N GLY A 154 -18.79 -21.27 7.96
CA GLY A 154 -18.39 -20.64 9.22
C GLY A 154 -17.23 -19.63 9.10
N LEU A 155 -16.81 -19.29 7.88
CA LEU A 155 -15.79 -18.26 7.63
C LEU A 155 -16.21 -16.94 8.29
N THR A 156 -15.33 -16.36 9.13
CA THR A 156 -15.58 -15.06 9.75
C THR A 156 -15.15 -13.91 8.84
N HIS A 157 -15.53 -12.67 9.18
CA HIS A 157 -15.06 -11.49 8.44
C HIS A 157 -13.53 -11.33 8.50
N ASP A 158 -12.89 -11.69 9.62
CA ASP A 158 -11.43 -11.59 9.75
C ASP A 158 -10.74 -12.62 8.88
N ASP A 159 -11.16 -13.89 8.97
CA ASP A 159 -10.61 -14.99 8.16
C ASP A 159 -10.79 -14.71 6.66
N PHE A 160 -11.96 -14.19 6.27
CA PHE A 160 -12.20 -13.81 4.88
C PHE A 160 -11.31 -12.65 4.45
N ALA A 161 -11.22 -11.58 5.25
CA ALA A 161 -10.41 -10.41 4.90
C ALA A 161 -8.94 -10.78 4.75
N ASP A 162 -8.47 -11.68 5.60
CA ASP A 162 -7.13 -12.23 5.54
C ASP A 162 -6.89 -13.05 4.26
N LEU A 163 -7.70 -14.08 4.03
CA LEU A 163 -7.64 -14.93 2.84
C LEU A 163 -7.73 -14.11 1.55
N TYR A 164 -8.63 -13.12 1.52
CA TYR A 164 -8.83 -12.25 0.37
C TYR A 164 -7.61 -11.36 0.12
N ALA A 165 -7.06 -10.71 1.15
CA ALA A 165 -5.86 -9.86 1.03
C ALA A 165 -4.64 -10.67 0.55
N GLN A 166 -4.43 -11.87 1.11
CA GLN A 166 -3.38 -12.78 0.68
C GLN A 166 -3.56 -13.21 -0.78
N THR A 167 -4.78 -13.61 -1.17
CA THR A 167 -5.10 -14.05 -2.53
C THR A 167 -4.79 -12.96 -3.56
N ILE A 168 -5.10 -11.70 -3.23
CA ILE A 168 -4.79 -10.55 -4.09
C ILE A 168 -3.28 -10.37 -4.23
N THR A 169 -2.55 -10.39 -3.12
CA THR A 169 -1.10 -10.14 -3.13
C THR A 169 -0.37 -11.26 -3.87
N TYR A 170 -0.70 -12.51 -3.56
CA TYR A 170 -0.14 -13.69 -4.21
C TYR A 170 -0.48 -13.73 -5.70
N GLY A 171 -1.74 -13.46 -6.07
CA GLY A 171 -2.13 -13.44 -7.47
C GLY A 171 -1.42 -12.34 -8.26
N LEU A 172 -1.23 -11.15 -7.68
CA LEU A 172 -0.46 -10.08 -8.32
C LEU A 172 1.00 -10.48 -8.50
N PHE A 173 1.61 -11.09 -7.49
CA PHE A 173 2.97 -11.62 -7.58
C PHE A 173 3.07 -12.69 -8.69
N ALA A 174 2.17 -13.67 -8.70
CA ALA A 174 2.14 -14.73 -9.69
C ALA A 174 1.85 -14.22 -11.11
N ALA A 175 1.06 -13.15 -11.25
CA ALA A 175 0.85 -12.48 -12.53
C ALA A 175 2.13 -11.75 -12.99
N ARG A 176 2.79 -11.04 -12.07
CA ARG A 176 4.04 -10.32 -12.33
C ARG A 176 5.14 -11.26 -12.82
N THR A 177 5.24 -12.48 -12.29
CA THR A 177 6.28 -13.46 -12.66
C THR A 177 6.11 -13.98 -14.09
N ARG A 178 4.91 -13.86 -14.66
CA ARG A 178 4.61 -14.23 -16.06
C ARG A 178 4.58 -13.04 -17.01
N CYS A 179 4.77 -11.83 -16.49
CA CYS A 179 4.76 -10.61 -17.28
C CYS A 179 6.19 -10.17 -17.61
N GLU A 180 6.46 -9.95 -18.91
CA GLU A 180 7.80 -9.58 -19.38
C GLU A 180 8.08 -8.07 -19.29
N ASN A 181 7.06 -7.22 -19.51
CA ASN A 181 7.23 -5.77 -19.68
C ASN A 181 6.22 -4.96 -18.87
N GLY A 182 6.72 -4.12 -17.96
CA GLY A 182 5.87 -3.33 -17.07
C GLY A 182 4.97 -4.20 -16.19
N PHE A 183 4.29 -3.58 -15.23
CA PHE A 183 3.26 -4.29 -14.47
C PHE A 183 2.33 -3.27 -13.82
N ASN A 184 1.04 -3.57 -13.81
CA ASN A 184 0.05 -2.84 -13.04
C ASN A 184 -1.15 -3.76 -12.76
N ARG A 185 -2.01 -3.32 -11.84
CA ARG A 185 -3.22 -4.06 -11.44
C ARG A 185 -4.06 -4.52 -12.63
N LYS A 186 -4.25 -3.69 -13.66
CA LYS A 186 -5.12 -4.02 -14.80
C LYS A 186 -4.57 -5.17 -15.65
N LEU A 187 -3.24 -5.22 -15.81
CA LEU A 187 -2.56 -6.30 -16.54
C LEU A 187 -2.64 -7.63 -15.80
N ALA A 188 -2.80 -7.62 -14.48
CA ALA A 188 -2.74 -8.85 -13.69
C ALA A 188 -3.76 -9.91 -14.14
N TYR A 189 -4.97 -9.49 -14.54
CA TYR A 189 -5.98 -10.40 -15.08
C TYR A 189 -5.48 -11.21 -16.29
N ASP A 190 -4.65 -10.65 -17.15
CA ASP A 190 -4.18 -11.37 -18.36
C ASP A 190 -3.14 -12.45 -18.04
N TYR A 191 -2.44 -12.33 -16.90
CA TYR A 191 -1.31 -13.19 -16.51
C TYR A 191 -1.62 -14.17 -15.36
N ILE A 192 -2.81 -14.12 -14.77
CA ILE A 192 -3.29 -15.13 -13.80
C ILE A 192 -3.63 -16.44 -14.52
N PRO A 193 -3.31 -17.63 -13.95
CA PRO A 193 -3.69 -18.92 -14.54
C PRO A 193 -5.20 -19.05 -14.68
N ARG A 194 -5.65 -19.55 -15.83
CA ARG A 194 -7.09 -19.73 -16.11
C ARG A 194 -7.71 -20.94 -15.38
N THR A 195 -6.90 -21.72 -14.67
CA THR A 195 -7.30 -23.00 -14.06
C THR A 195 -8.07 -22.85 -12.75
N ILE A 196 -8.03 -21.68 -12.09
CA ILE A 196 -8.69 -21.45 -10.79
C ILE A 196 -9.80 -20.40 -10.98
N GLY A 197 -11.05 -20.86 -11.07
CA GLY A 197 -12.21 -20.00 -11.36
C GLY A 197 -12.39 -18.84 -10.38
N ILE A 198 -12.29 -19.11 -9.08
CA ILE A 198 -12.48 -18.04 -8.08
C ILE A 198 -11.38 -16.98 -8.10
N LEU A 199 -10.13 -17.41 -8.34
CA LEU A 199 -9.01 -16.49 -8.52
C LEU A 199 -9.24 -15.62 -9.76
N ARG A 200 -9.81 -16.19 -10.83
CA ARG A 200 -10.16 -15.44 -12.04
C ARG A 200 -11.24 -14.40 -11.78
N ASP A 201 -12.27 -14.73 -11.00
CA ASP A 201 -13.36 -13.80 -10.68
C ASP A 201 -12.88 -12.66 -9.79
N ILE A 202 -12.05 -12.95 -8.78
CA ILE A 202 -11.38 -11.94 -7.96
C ILE A 202 -10.55 -11.01 -8.83
N PHE A 203 -9.71 -11.55 -9.71
CA PHE A 203 -8.86 -10.72 -10.57
C PHE A 203 -9.64 -10.01 -11.67
N SER A 204 -10.79 -10.53 -12.09
CA SER A 204 -11.72 -9.82 -12.97
C SER A 204 -12.25 -8.57 -12.28
N PHE A 205 -12.77 -8.72 -11.05
CA PHE A 205 -13.22 -7.60 -10.25
C PHE A 205 -12.08 -6.61 -9.98
N ILE A 206 -10.92 -7.11 -9.56
CA ILE A 206 -9.78 -6.28 -9.18
C ILE A 206 -9.13 -5.59 -10.37
N SER A 207 -9.15 -6.15 -11.57
CA SER A 207 -8.44 -5.55 -12.72
C SER A 207 -9.36 -4.74 -13.62
N LEU A 208 -10.62 -5.20 -13.77
CA LEU A 208 -11.58 -4.69 -14.75
C LEU A 208 -12.82 -4.06 -14.11
N GLY A 209 -13.11 -4.38 -12.85
CA GLY A 209 -14.26 -3.84 -12.13
C GLY A 209 -14.04 -2.43 -11.57
N GLU A 210 -15.12 -1.87 -11.04
CA GLU A 210 -15.11 -0.63 -10.27
C GLU A 210 -14.81 -0.95 -8.80
N LEU A 211 -13.57 -0.72 -8.38
CA LEU A 211 -13.17 -0.93 -7.00
C LEU A 211 -13.55 0.29 -6.16
N PRO A 212 -13.86 0.09 -4.86
CA PRO A 212 -13.80 1.18 -3.90
C PRO A 212 -12.45 1.89 -4.00
N GLU A 213 -12.45 3.22 -4.00
CA GLU A 213 -11.24 4.02 -4.19
C GLU A 213 -10.12 3.60 -3.24
N GLN A 214 -10.47 3.31 -1.98
CA GLN A 214 -9.49 2.88 -0.98
C GLN A 214 -8.79 1.57 -1.37
N MET A 215 -9.56 0.63 -1.90
CA MET A 215 -9.05 -0.66 -2.38
C MET A 215 -8.21 -0.49 -3.64
N GLN A 216 -8.67 0.31 -4.60
CA GLN A 216 -7.88 0.60 -5.79
C GLN A 216 -6.50 1.14 -5.43
N TRP A 217 -6.42 2.08 -4.48
CA TRP A 217 -5.16 2.72 -4.10
C TRP A 217 -4.12 1.73 -3.58
N ILE A 218 -4.51 0.86 -2.64
CA ILE A 218 -3.58 -0.08 -2.03
C ILE A 218 -3.20 -1.22 -2.99
N VAL A 219 -4.12 -1.66 -3.85
CA VAL A 219 -3.84 -2.70 -4.84
C VAL A 219 -2.92 -2.16 -5.95
N ASP A 220 -3.11 -0.91 -6.37
CA ASP A 220 -2.17 -0.21 -7.27
C ASP A 220 -0.79 -0.09 -6.62
N ASP A 221 -0.69 0.19 -5.31
CA ASP A 221 0.59 0.29 -4.58
C ASP A 221 1.31 -1.06 -4.47
N ILE A 222 0.59 -2.14 -4.17
CA ILE A 222 1.13 -3.51 -4.23
C ILE A 222 1.66 -3.81 -5.65
N SER A 223 0.88 -3.49 -6.68
CA SER A 223 1.26 -3.70 -8.07
C SER A 223 2.52 -2.89 -8.44
N GLN A 224 2.64 -1.68 -7.91
CA GLN A 224 3.77 -0.80 -8.19
C GLN A 224 5.08 -1.32 -7.57
N VAL A 225 5.03 -1.82 -6.33
CA VAL A 225 6.19 -2.49 -5.70
C VAL A 225 6.64 -3.69 -6.55
N LEU A 226 5.69 -4.49 -7.06
CA LEU A 226 5.97 -5.62 -7.95
C LEU A 226 6.51 -5.18 -9.32
N ALA A 227 6.06 -4.03 -9.84
CA ALA A 227 6.49 -3.50 -11.11
C ALA A 227 7.97 -3.10 -11.10
N VAL A 228 8.42 -2.46 -10.01
CA VAL A 228 9.82 -2.00 -9.87
C VAL A 228 10.78 -3.11 -9.46
N ALA A 229 10.27 -4.19 -8.83
CA ALA A 229 11.09 -5.31 -8.40
C ALA A 229 11.53 -6.18 -9.59
N ASN A 230 12.79 -6.59 -9.60
CA ASN A 230 13.28 -7.59 -10.54
C ASN A 230 12.90 -9.00 -10.05
N VAL A 231 11.62 -9.33 -10.17
CA VAL A 231 11.07 -10.60 -9.65
C VAL A 231 11.75 -11.81 -10.28
N ASN A 232 12.13 -11.75 -11.56
CA ASN A 232 12.82 -12.84 -12.24
C ASN A 232 14.21 -13.10 -11.64
N GLU A 233 14.95 -12.04 -11.31
CA GLU A 233 16.24 -12.15 -10.61
C GLU A 233 16.05 -12.73 -9.20
N ILE A 234 15.06 -12.23 -8.44
CA ILE A 234 14.72 -12.74 -7.12
C ILE A 234 14.41 -14.25 -7.17
N LEU A 235 13.59 -14.69 -8.13
CA LEU A 235 13.28 -16.11 -8.30
C LEU A 235 14.49 -16.93 -8.73
N SER A 236 15.38 -16.39 -9.58
CA SER A 236 16.59 -17.07 -10.03
C SER A 236 17.55 -17.38 -8.87
N GLN A 237 17.61 -16.52 -7.85
CA GLN A 237 18.43 -16.75 -6.66
C GLN A 237 17.96 -17.98 -5.88
N PHE A 238 16.64 -18.21 -5.81
CA PHE A 238 16.08 -19.39 -5.15
C PHE A 238 16.28 -20.69 -5.92
N TYR A 239 16.25 -20.64 -7.26
CA TYR A 239 16.57 -21.80 -8.10
C TYR A 239 17.98 -22.36 -7.84
N HIS A 240 18.92 -21.52 -7.41
CA HIS A 240 20.31 -21.92 -7.14
C HIS A 240 20.56 -22.32 -5.68
N GLY A 241 19.72 -21.87 -4.74
CA GLY A 241 19.92 -22.03 -3.30
C GLY A 241 19.38 -23.34 -2.70
N GLU A 242 18.23 -23.84 -3.17
CA GLU A 242 17.59 -25.03 -2.61
C GLU A 242 17.04 -25.99 -3.68
N LYS A 243 17.40 -27.28 -3.56
CA LYS A 243 17.08 -28.32 -4.53
C LYS A 243 15.58 -28.65 -4.53
N GLY A 244 14.85 -28.18 -5.54
CA GLY A 244 13.66 -28.86 -6.07
C GLY A 244 12.27 -28.31 -5.69
N ARG A 245 12.16 -27.20 -4.95
CA ARG A 245 10.88 -26.51 -4.73
C ARG A 245 10.68 -25.35 -5.71
N ASP A 246 9.42 -25.06 -6.07
CA ASP A 246 9.05 -23.95 -6.94
C ASP A 246 9.46 -22.61 -6.29
N PRO A 247 10.30 -21.77 -6.92
CA PRO A 247 10.70 -20.47 -6.37
C PRO A 247 9.57 -19.50 -6.09
N VAL A 248 8.45 -19.62 -6.82
CA VAL A 248 7.24 -18.84 -6.51
C VAL A 248 6.70 -19.22 -5.15
N TYR A 249 6.68 -20.53 -4.85
CA TYR A 249 6.26 -21.06 -3.55
C TYR A 249 7.23 -20.64 -2.44
N TYR A 250 8.55 -20.69 -2.66
CA TYR A 250 9.51 -20.23 -1.66
C TYR A 250 9.36 -18.74 -1.31
N PHE A 251 9.19 -17.90 -2.34
CA PHE A 251 8.92 -16.48 -2.10
C PHE A 251 7.62 -16.30 -1.31
N TYR A 252 6.58 -17.07 -1.64
CA TYR A 252 5.31 -17.02 -0.91
C TYR A 252 5.48 -17.38 0.57
N GLU A 253 6.23 -18.43 0.91
CA GLU A 253 6.58 -18.76 2.29
C GLU A 253 7.33 -17.63 3.01
N THR A 254 8.26 -16.98 2.31
CA THR A 254 9.00 -15.82 2.84
C THR A 254 8.06 -14.64 3.09
N PHE A 255 7.11 -14.41 2.19
CA PHE A 255 6.06 -13.41 2.35
C PHE A 255 5.14 -13.72 3.52
N LEU A 256 4.65 -14.96 3.66
CA LEU A 256 3.80 -15.38 4.76
C LEU A 256 4.49 -15.17 6.11
N ALA A 257 5.77 -15.53 6.22
CA ALA A 257 6.55 -15.32 7.44
C ALA A 257 6.63 -13.84 7.86
N GLU A 258 6.55 -12.90 6.91
CA GLU A 258 6.55 -11.45 7.18
C GLU A 258 5.13 -10.88 7.33
N TYR A 259 4.13 -11.51 6.73
CA TYR A 259 2.72 -11.10 6.75
C TYR A 259 2.02 -11.57 8.01
N ASP A 260 2.01 -12.88 8.25
CA ASP A 260 1.48 -13.53 9.44
C ASP A 260 2.39 -14.70 9.86
N PRO A 261 3.29 -14.49 10.83
CA PRO A 261 4.21 -15.53 11.29
C PRO A 261 3.52 -16.77 11.90
N GLN A 262 2.22 -16.69 12.24
CA GLN A 262 1.48 -17.79 12.85
C GLN A 262 0.93 -18.81 11.84
N GLU A 263 0.87 -18.46 10.55
CA GLU A 263 0.32 -19.32 9.48
C GLU A 263 1.32 -20.31 8.88
N ARG A 264 2.55 -20.38 9.41
CA ARG A 264 3.57 -21.29 8.86
C ARG A 264 3.21 -22.76 9.16
N GLU A 265 3.16 -23.59 8.11
CA GLU A 265 3.19 -25.07 8.24
C GLU A 265 4.56 -25.58 8.75
#